data_AF-A0A401M1F6-F1
#
_entry.id   AF-A0A401M1F6-F1
#
_cell.length_a   1.000
_cell.length_b   1.000
_cell.length_c   1.000
_cell.angle_alpha   90.00
_cell.angle_beta   90.00
_cell.angle_gamma   90.00
#
_symmetry.space_group_name_H-M   'P 1'
#
loop_
_entity.id
_entity.type
_entity.pdbx_description
1 polymer ?
#
loop_
_entity_poly.entity_id
_entity_poly.type
_entity_poly.pdbx_seq_one_letter_code
_entity_poly.pdbx_strand_id
1 'polypeptide(L)'
;MSVRVYSLSGDNLTYRQDYATGTLDCTQTTDEDGHITLEFKDRATDRVLLSRVMDGEVLLDTYYVYDNYGNLRMVLPPAASDLLTSTTTPASWTETAAAIQKYAYLYKYDGRNRCIYKKLPGCDPVYTGMIQPTVLSSYRTECNVPKGNGPSAYPMFLEGSS
;
A
#
# COMPACT_ATOMS: atom_id res chain seq x y z
N MET A 1 18.79 13.16 4.83
CA MET A 1 17.56 12.36 4.64
C MET A 1 16.97 12.79 3.32
N SER A 2 16.78 11.87 2.38
CA SER A 2 16.28 12.18 1.04
C SER A 2 14.90 11.56 0.90
N VAL A 3 13.93 12.34 0.40
CA VAL A 3 12.59 11.84 0.09
C VAL A 3 12.53 11.54 -1.40
N ARG A 4 12.11 10.34 -1.78
CA ARG A 4 12.01 9.95 -3.19
C ARG A 4 10.81 10.59 -3.87
N VAL A 5 11.01 11.12 -5.08
CA VAL A 5 9.95 11.61 -5.96
C VAL A 5 9.40 10.45 -6.78
N TYR A 6 8.14 10.10 -6.51
CA TYR A 6 7.40 9.12 -7.28
C TYR A 6 6.39 9.80 -8.20
N SER A 7 6.34 9.37 -9.47
CA SER A 7 5.32 9.78 -10.43
C SER A 7 4.60 8.56 -10.97
N LEU A 8 3.28 8.65 -11.11
CA LEU A 8 2.46 7.62 -11.74
C LEU A 8 2.11 8.02 -13.18
N SER A 9 2.28 7.06 -14.10
CA SER A 9 1.78 7.17 -15.47
C SER A 9 0.95 5.92 -15.77
N GLY A 10 -0.38 6.05 -15.74
CA GLY A 10 -1.29 4.91 -15.79
C GLY A 10 -1.07 3.97 -14.60
N ASP A 11 -0.60 2.75 -14.88
CA ASP A 11 -0.32 1.70 -13.90
C ASP A 11 1.18 1.54 -13.59
N ASN A 12 2.02 2.46 -14.09
CA ASN A 12 3.47 2.41 -13.92
C ASN A 12 3.93 3.47 -12.90
N LEU A 13 4.56 3.00 -11.83
CA LEU A 13 5.23 3.82 -10.83
C LEU A 13 6.66 4.09 -11.30
N THR A 14 7.00 5.35 -11.50
CA THR A 14 8.37 5.76 -11.83
C THR A 14 8.96 6.57 -10.68
N TYR A 15 10.06 6.07 -10.11
CA TYR A 15 10.96 6.86 -9.27
C TYR A 15 11.82 7.73 -10.18
N ARG A 16 11.75 9.06 -10.00
CA ARG A 16 12.46 10.01 -10.86
C ARG A 16 13.79 10.46 -10.29
N GLN A 17 13.77 10.88 -9.04
CA GLN A 17 14.88 11.51 -8.33
C GLN A 17 14.49 11.69 -6.86
N ASP A 18 15.42 12.15 -6.04
CA ASP A 18 15.11 12.62 -4.70
C ASP A 18 14.71 14.10 -4.68
N TYR A 19 13.88 14.50 -3.72
CA TYR A 19 13.62 15.89 -3.39
C TYR A 19 14.88 16.55 -2.83
N ALA A 20 15.13 17.79 -3.24
CA ALA A 20 16.22 18.57 -2.71
C ALA A 20 15.96 18.92 -1.23
N THR A 21 17.02 18.91 -0.41
CA THR A 21 16.95 19.27 1.00
C THR A 21 16.32 20.66 1.18
N GLY A 22 15.36 20.78 2.10
CA GLY A 22 14.67 22.04 2.41
C GLY A 22 13.51 22.40 1.47
N THR A 23 13.17 21.52 0.52
CA THR A 23 12.01 21.74 -0.39
C THR A 23 10.68 21.32 0.23
N LEU A 24 10.71 20.36 1.16
CA LEU A 24 9.55 19.80 1.83
C LEU A 24 9.46 20.32 3.27
N ASP A 25 8.23 20.45 3.77
CA ASP A 25 8.01 20.67 5.20
C ASP A 25 8.11 19.34 5.94
N CYS A 26 8.85 19.34 7.05
CA CYS A 26 8.97 18.18 7.92
C CYS A 26 8.29 18.51 9.25
N THR A 27 7.32 17.69 9.64
CA THR A 27 6.71 17.71 10.98
C THR A 27 7.29 16.56 11.78
N GLN A 28 7.95 16.85 12.89
CA GLN A 28 8.40 15.86 13.84
C GLN A 28 7.45 15.83 15.03
N THR A 29 6.94 14.64 15.34
CA THR A 29 6.10 14.38 16.50
C THR A 29 6.80 13.34 17.35
N THR A 30 6.89 13.59 18.65
CA THR A 30 7.41 12.61 19.62
C THR A 30 6.30 12.30 20.60
N ASP A 31 5.96 11.02 20.70
CA ASP A 31 4.93 10.54 21.62
C ASP A 31 5.48 10.36 23.04
N GLU A 32 4.60 10.17 24.01
CA GLU A 32 4.89 10.00 25.44
C GLU A 32 5.76 8.75 25.72
N ASP A 33 5.63 7.72 24.87
CA ASP A 33 6.47 6.52 24.86
C ASP A 33 7.85 6.73 24.20
N GLY A 34 8.16 7.94 23.71
CA GLY A 34 9.43 8.25 23.06
C GLY A 34 9.52 7.82 21.59
N HIS A 35 8.42 7.35 20.99
CA HIS A 35 8.36 7.06 19.56
C HIS A 35 8.41 8.36 18.75
N ILE A 36 9.32 8.42 17.77
CA ILE A 36 9.49 9.59 16.91
C ILE A 36 8.86 9.31 15.55
N THR A 37 7.94 10.17 15.15
CA THR A 37 7.33 10.15 13.82
C THR A 37 7.72 11.43 13.06
N LEU A 38 8.17 11.26 11.82
CA LEU A 38 8.58 12.32 10.92
C LEU A 38 7.67 12.28 9.68
N GLU A 39 6.91 13.34 9.47
CA GLU A 39 6.03 13.48 8.30
C GLU A 39 6.54 14.55 7.37
N PHE A 40 6.84 14.16 6.14
CA PHE A 40 7.28 15.07 5.08
C PHE A 40 6.11 15.43 4.19
N LYS A 41 5.81 16.73 4.11
CA LYS A 41 4.75 17.32 3.31
C LYS A 41 5.31 18.21 2.21
N ASP A 42 4.64 18.18 1.08
CA ASP A 42 4.94 19.08 -0.04
C ASP A 42 4.39 20.49 0.23
N ARG A 43 5.24 21.51 0.13
CA ARG A 43 4.86 22.93 0.39
C ARG A 43 3.83 23.50 -0.59
N ALA A 44 3.83 23.02 -1.82
CA ALA A 44 2.97 23.57 -2.87
C ALA A 44 1.56 22.95 -2.81
N THR A 45 1.48 21.69 -2.39
CA THR A 45 0.21 20.93 -2.38
C THR A 45 -0.32 20.58 -0.98
N ASP A 46 0.48 20.80 0.06
CA ASP A 46 0.22 20.45 1.47
C ASP A 46 -0.14 18.96 1.67
N ARG A 47 0.51 18.08 0.88
CA ARG A 47 0.27 16.63 0.89
C ARG A 47 1.44 15.91 1.54
N VAL A 48 1.13 14.93 2.39
CA VAL A 48 2.13 14.03 3.00
C VAL A 48 2.69 13.13 1.92
N LEU A 49 3.99 13.19 1.66
CA LEU A 49 4.70 12.36 0.68
C LEU A 49 5.39 11.16 1.33
N LEU A 50 5.94 11.36 2.52
CA LEU A 50 6.64 10.32 3.29
C LEU A 50 6.26 10.47 4.75
N SER A 51 5.88 9.38 5.38
CA SER A 51 5.82 9.26 6.84
C SER A 51 6.87 8.25 7.27
N ARG A 52 7.77 8.66 8.16
CA ARG A 52 8.83 7.86 8.72
C ARG A 52 8.58 7.69 10.20
N VAL A 53 8.45 6.46 10.66
CA VAL A 53 8.36 6.14 12.08
C VAL A 53 9.70 5.55 12.53
N MET A 54 10.23 6.05 13.63
CA MET A 54 11.41 5.50 14.30
C MET A 54 10.94 4.57 15.42
N ASP A 55 11.13 3.27 15.23
CA ASP A 55 10.89 2.25 16.23
C ASP A 55 12.25 1.71 16.73
N GLY A 56 12.80 2.39 17.74
CA GLY A 56 14.17 2.17 18.21
C GLY A 56 15.21 2.49 17.12
N GLU A 57 15.96 1.48 16.68
CA GLU A 57 16.94 1.60 15.59
C GLU A 57 16.34 1.36 14.19
N VAL A 58 15.09 0.90 14.11
CA VAL A 58 14.43 0.58 12.84
C VAL A 58 13.70 1.80 12.31
N LEU A 59 14.02 2.19 11.08
CA LEU A 59 13.33 3.26 10.36
C LEU A 59 12.27 2.67 9.44
N LEU A 60 11.01 3.00 9.69
CA LEU A 60 9.87 2.51 8.94
C LEU A 60 9.35 3.62 8.00
N ASP A 61 9.76 3.54 6.73
CA ASP A 61 9.38 4.50 5.70
C ASP A 61 8.09 4.12 4.97
N THR A 62 7.09 4.99 5.04
CA THR A 62 5.83 4.85 4.31
C THR A 62 5.66 5.96 3.29
N TYR A 63 5.68 5.61 2.01
CA TYR A 63 5.53 6.57 0.92
C TYR A 63 4.09 6.65 0.42
N TYR A 64 3.63 7.87 0.16
CA TYR A 64 2.31 8.18 -0.36
C TYR A 64 2.44 8.74 -1.77
N VAL A 65 1.84 8.04 -2.74
CA VAL A 65 1.95 8.39 -4.15
C VAL A 65 0.60 8.91 -4.64
N TYR A 66 0.63 10.15 -5.15
CA TYR A 66 -0.55 10.85 -5.65
C TYR A 66 -0.56 10.87 -7.19
N ASP A 67 -1.77 10.96 -7.74
CA ASP A 67 -1.97 11.29 -9.15
C ASP A 67 -1.81 12.80 -9.41
N ASN A 68 -1.79 13.21 -10.68
CA ASN A 68 -1.81 14.61 -11.11
C ASN A 68 -3.05 15.37 -10.61
N TYR A 69 -4.16 14.66 -10.39
CA TYR A 69 -5.38 15.20 -9.80
C TYR A 69 -5.32 15.31 -8.27
N GLY A 70 -4.29 14.78 -7.63
CA GLY A 70 -4.12 14.79 -6.18
C GLY A 70 -4.82 13.69 -5.40
N ASN A 71 -5.37 12.71 -6.09
CA ASN A 71 -5.92 11.53 -5.45
C ASN A 71 -4.78 10.58 -5.04
N LEU A 72 -4.83 10.07 -3.81
CA LEU A 72 -3.88 9.07 -3.32
C LEU A 72 -4.09 7.76 -4.06
N ARG A 73 -3.15 7.40 -4.94
CA ARG A 73 -3.22 6.21 -5.79
C ARG A 73 -2.55 5.00 -5.18
N MET A 74 -1.50 5.21 -4.39
CA MET A 74 -0.75 4.10 -3.82
C MET A 74 -0.10 4.49 -2.50
N VAL A 75 -0.07 3.54 -1.57
CA VAL A 75 0.68 3.64 -0.32
C VAL A 75 1.68 2.49 -0.28
N LEU A 76 2.96 2.85 -0.16
CA LEU A 76 4.06 1.91 -0.07
C LEU A 76 4.51 1.83 1.40
N PRO A 77 4.15 0.76 2.13
CA PRO A 77 4.69 0.56 3.47
C PRO A 77 6.20 0.25 3.43
N PRO A 78 6.88 0.24 4.58
CA PRO A 78 8.32 -0.04 4.67
C PRO A 78 8.73 -1.34 3.96
N ALA A 79 7.95 -2.41 4.13
CA ALA A 79 8.20 -3.68 3.45
C ALA A 79 8.18 -3.58 1.91
N ALA A 80 7.34 -2.70 1.34
CA ALA A 80 7.33 -2.42 -0.09
C ALA A 80 8.50 -1.52 -0.48
N SER A 81 8.77 -0.47 0.31
CA SER A 81 9.85 0.50 0.07
C SER A 81 11.22 -0.18 0.01
N ASP A 82 11.49 -1.13 0.91
CA ASP A 82 12.75 -1.86 0.96
C ASP A 82 12.99 -2.70 -0.30
N LEU A 83 11.92 -3.33 -0.81
CA LEU A 83 11.96 -4.12 -2.04
C LEU A 83 11.98 -3.24 -3.30
N LEU A 84 11.41 -2.04 -3.23
CA LEU A 84 11.39 -1.05 -4.31
C LEU A 84 12.61 -0.12 -4.22
N THR A 85 13.77 -0.71 -3.97
CA THR A 85 15.07 -0.05 -4.05
C THR A 85 15.71 -0.35 -5.40
N SER A 86 16.13 0.69 -6.12
CA SER A 86 16.86 0.56 -7.37
C SER A 86 18.06 1.49 -7.35
N THR A 87 19.21 0.98 -7.78
CA THR A 87 20.42 1.78 -8.00
C THR A 87 20.36 2.61 -9.28
N THR A 88 19.43 2.27 -10.18
CA THR A 88 19.21 2.96 -11.46
C THR A 88 18.14 4.04 -11.30
N THR A 89 18.42 5.27 -11.75
CA THR A 89 17.51 6.42 -11.70
C THR A 89 17.34 7.00 -13.12
N PRO A 90 16.11 7.11 -13.67
CA PRO A 90 14.83 6.72 -13.07
C PRO A 90 14.63 5.20 -13.05
N ALA A 91 13.94 4.71 -12.01
CA ALA A 91 13.49 3.32 -11.91
C ALA A 91 11.99 3.26 -12.12
N SER A 92 11.49 2.18 -12.73
CA SER A 92 10.06 2.05 -12.99
C SER A 92 9.57 0.65 -12.65
N TRP A 93 8.41 0.60 -12.00
CA TRP A 93 7.74 -0.63 -11.61
C TRP A 93 6.27 -0.56 -12.00
N THR A 94 5.80 -1.61 -12.66
CA THR A 94 4.38 -1.77 -12.95
C THR A 94 3.62 -2.17 -11.69
N GLU A 95 2.35 -1.80 -11.57
CA GLU A 95 1.52 -2.19 -10.42
C GLU A 95 1.48 -3.71 -10.19
N THR A 96 1.68 -4.50 -11.24
CA THR A 96 1.76 -5.97 -11.23
C THR A 96 3.04 -6.53 -10.63
N ALA A 97 4.02 -5.68 -10.31
CA ALA A 97 5.25 -6.10 -9.65
C ALA A 97 4.93 -6.83 -8.33
N ALA A 98 5.59 -7.98 -8.11
CA ALA A 98 5.30 -8.83 -6.96
C ALA A 98 5.46 -8.10 -5.61
N ALA A 99 6.41 -7.17 -5.49
CA ALA A 99 6.58 -6.34 -4.30
C ALA A 99 5.37 -5.43 -4.05
N ILE A 100 4.88 -4.76 -5.10
CA ILE A 100 3.70 -3.89 -5.03
C ILE A 100 2.45 -4.73 -4.73
N GLN A 101 2.23 -5.82 -5.45
CA GLN A 101 1.06 -6.68 -5.27
C GLN A 101 0.97 -7.31 -3.87
N LYS A 102 2.13 -7.62 -3.26
CA LYS A 102 2.18 -8.24 -1.93
C LYS A 102 2.06 -7.23 -0.79
N TYR A 103 2.65 -6.05 -0.92
CA TYR A 103 2.81 -5.13 0.21
C TYR A 103 2.16 -3.76 0.02
N ALA A 104 1.95 -3.28 -1.21
CA ALA A 104 1.39 -1.96 -1.44
C ALA A 104 -0.14 -1.94 -1.35
N TYR A 105 -0.67 -0.81 -0.93
CA TYR A 105 -2.09 -0.49 -1.05
C TYR A 105 -2.30 0.28 -2.34
N LEU A 106 -3.24 -0.15 -3.19
CA LEU A 106 -3.57 0.54 -4.44
C LEU A 106 -5.02 1.03 -4.44
N TYR A 107 -5.20 2.21 -5.00
CA TYR A 107 -6.48 2.89 -5.11
C TYR A 107 -6.63 3.44 -6.54
N LYS A 108 -7.74 3.12 -7.22
CA LYS A 108 -8.09 3.76 -8.50
C LYS A 108 -9.42 4.49 -8.36
N TYR A 109 -9.47 5.67 -8.98
CA TYR A 109 -10.60 6.57 -8.94
C TYR A 109 -11.21 6.70 -10.32
N ASP A 110 -12.52 6.90 -10.38
CA ASP A 110 -13.21 7.29 -11.62
C ASP A 110 -13.02 8.79 -11.91
N GLY A 111 -13.51 9.26 -13.06
CA GLY A 111 -13.49 10.68 -13.42
C GLY A 111 -14.33 11.60 -12.53
N ARG A 112 -15.00 11.06 -11.50
CA ARG A 112 -15.79 11.79 -10.50
C ARG A 112 -15.14 11.71 -9.11
N ASN A 113 -13.85 11.33 -9.02
CA ASN A 113 -13.09 11.17 -7.77
C ASN A 113 -13.67 10.13 -6.80
N ARG A 114 -14.43 9.15 -7.29
CA ARG A 114 -14.91 8.04 -6.46
C ARG A 114 -13.94 6.88 -6.57
N CYS A 115 -13.55 6.32 -5.42
CA CYS A 115 -12.72 5.13 -5.38
C CYS A 115 -13.53 3.92 -5.91
N ILE A 116 -13.19 3.46 -7.10
CA ILE A 116 -13.85 2.33 -7.78
C ILE A 116 -13.05 1.05 -7.67
N TYR A 117 -11.80 1.13 -7.21
CA TYR A 117 -10.88 0.01 -7.06
C TYR A 117 -10.05 0.21 -5.80
N LYS A 118 -10.04 -0.78 -4.93
CA LYS A 118 -9.15 -0.84 -3.76
C LYS A 118 -8.49 -2.20 -3.73
N LYS A 119 -7.15 -2.21 -3.70
CA LYS A 119 -6.36 -3.42 -3.49
C LYS A 119 -5.59 -3.33 -2.19
N LEU A 120 -5.78 -4.34 -1.35
CA LEU A 120 -5.06 -4.52 -0.09
C LEU A 120 -3.86 -5.45 -0.32
N PRO A 121 -2.78 -5.30 0.47
CA PRO A 121 -1.62 -6.18 0.40
C PRO A 121 -2.02 -7.63 0.68
N GLY A 122 -1.65 -8.55 -0.22
CA GLY A 122 -1.94 -9.97 -0.08
C GLY A 122 -3.41 -10.37 -0.30
N CYS A 123 -4.27 -9.45 -0.72
CA CYS A 123 -5.68 -9.71 -1.00
C CYS A 123 -6.04 -9.43 -2.47
N ASP A 124 -7.14 -10.02 -2.92
CA ASP A 124 -7.74 -9.71 -4.20
C ASP A 124 -8.35 -8.29 -4.21
N PRO A 125 -8.30 -7.60 -5.35
CA PRO A 125 -8.83 -6.25 -5.47
C PRO A 125 -10.35 -6.23 -5.38
N VAL A 126 -10.88 -5.21 -4.70
CA VAL A 126 -12.32 -4.94 -4.58
C VAL A 126 -12.71 -3.82 -5.53
N TYR A 127 -13.72 -4.06 -6.36
CA TYR A 127 -14.28 -3.07 -7.27
C TYR A 127 -15.66 -2.60 -6.78
N THR A 128 -15.83 -1.31 -6.55
CA THR A 128 -17.08 -0.74 -5.97
C THR A 128 -17.99 -0.09 -7.03
N GLY A 129 -17.61 -0.08 -8.30
CA GLY A 129 -18.32 0.65 -9.36
C GLY A 129 -19.02 -0.19 -10.42
N MET A 130 -18.90 -1.51 -10.40
CA MET A 130 -19.52 -2.36 -11.41
C MET A 130 -20.80 -3.00 -10.86
N ILE A 131 -21.94 -2.57 -11.39
CA ILE A 131 -22.99 -3.54 -11.70
C ILE A 131 -22.35 -4.55 -12.66
N GLN A 132 -21.91 -5.70 -12.14
CA GLN A 132 -21.61 -6.81 -13.03
C GLN A 132 -22.91 -7.15 -13.78
N PRO A 133 -22.92 -7.39 -15.10
CA PRO A 133 -23.95 -8.25 -15.66
C PRO A 133 -23.71 -9.65 -15.08
N THR A 134 -24.42 -9.92 -13.98
CA THR A 134 -24.67 -11.21 -13.35
C THR A 134 -23.72 -12.36 -13.74
N VAL A 135 -22.80 -12.71 -12.85
CA VAL A 135 -22.75 -14.10 -12.38
C VAL A 135 -22.86 -14.09 -10.86
N LEU A 136 -23.98 -14.61 -10.38
CA LEU A 136 -24.17 -14.96 -8.98
C LEU A 136 -23.16 -16.06 -8.63
N SER A 137 -22.05 -15.69 -8.01
CA SER A 137 -21.36 -16.62 -7.13
C SER A 137 -20.84 -15.84 -5.94
N SER A 138 -21.44 -16.14 -4.80
CA SER A 138 -21.16 -15.57 -3.49
C SER A 138 -19.68 -15.61 -3.17
N TYR A 139 -18.94 -14.52 -3.39
CA TYR A 139 -17.64 -14.34 -2.76
C TYR A 139 -17.88 -13.68 -1.41
N ARG A 140 -17.95 -14.51 -0.37
CA ARG A 140 -17.70 -14.05 0.99
C ARG A 140 -16.22 -13.70 1.04
N THR A 141 -15.86 -12.44 1.26
CA THR A 141 -14.47 -12.07 1.53
C THR A 141 -14.08 -12.66 2.88
N GLU A 142 -13.65 -13.91 2.89
CA GLU A 142 -12.90 -14.46 4.01
C GLU A 142 -11.46 -13.98 3.86
N CYS A 143 -11.10 -12.96 4.65
CA CYS A 143 -9.71 -12.60 4.89
C CYS A 143 -9.00 -13.88 5.37
N ASN A 144 -8.14 -14.45 4.54
CA ASN A 144 -7.45 -15.70 4.85
C ASN A 144 -6.35 -15.42 5.89
N VAL A 145 -6.74 -15.42 7.17
CA VAL A 145 -5.80 -15.44 8.30
C VAL A 145 -5.14 -16.82 8.29
N PRO A 146 -3.81 -16.94 8.19
CA PRO A 146 -3.16 -18.25 8.25
C PRO A 146 -3.36 -18.84 9.65
N LYS A 147 -4.16 -19.90 9.75
CA LYS A 147 -4.31 -20.66 10.99
C LYS A 147 -2.99 -21.35 11.32
N GLY A 148 -2.38 -20.95 12.43
CA GLY A 148 -1.19 -21.59 13.00
C GLY A 148 -1.45 -23.05 13.38
N ASN A 149 -0.39 -23.84 13.26
CA ASN A 149 -0.31 -25.28 13.55
C ASN A 149 -0.56 -25.63 15.03
N GLY A 150 -1.25 -26.76 15.27
CA GLY A 150 -1.25 -27.49 16.55
C GLY A 150 -2.33 -28.60 16.62
N PRO A 151 -2.08 -29.77 17.25
CA PRO A 151 -2.38 -31.06 16.63
C PRO A 151 -3.53 -31.89 17.26
N SER A 152 -3.93 -32.92 16.50
CA SER A 152 -4.33 -34.27 16.98
C SER A 152 -5.83 -34.66 17.01
N ALA A 153 -6.06 -35.82 16.38
CA ALA A 153 -7.01 -36.90 16.70
C ALA A 153 -8.44 -36.90 16.09
N TYR A 154 -8.60 -37.88 15.18
CA TYR A 154 -9.73 -38.67 14.65
C TYR A 154 -10.93 -38.98 15.61
N PRO A 155 -12.04 -39.68 15.19
CA PRO A 155 -12.34 -40.32 13.89
C PRO A 155 -13.76 -40.09 13.29
N MET A 156 -13.81 -40.43 12.00
CA MET A 156 -14.89 -41.03 11.19
C MET A 156 -16.11 -41.62 11.95
N PHE A 157 -17.33 -41.23 11.56
CA PHE A 157 -18.51 -42.10 11.60
C PHE A 157 -19.31 -41.91 10.30
N LEU A 158 -19.24 -42.93 9.45
CA LEU A 158 -20.29 -43.29 8.50
C LEU A 158 -21.42 -43.95 9.30
N GLU A 159 -22.68 -43.59 9.02
CA GLU A 159 -23.92 -44.40 8.84
C GLU A 159 -24.99 -43.38 8.40
N GLY A 160 -25.88 -43.56 7.42
CA GLY A 160 -26.60 -44.77 7.01
C GLY A 160 -28.08 -44.62 7.41
N SER A 161 -28.95 -44.35 6.42
CA SER A 161 -30.42 -44.47 6.44
C SER A 161 -31.21 -43.46 7.32
N SER A 162 -32.41 -43.00 6.95
CA SER A 162 -33.48 -43.65 6.18
C SER A 162 -34.32 -42.68 5.35
#